data_AF-A0A1M3N573-F1
#
_entry.id   AF-A0A1M3N573-F1
#
_cell.length_a   1.000
_cell.length_b   1.000
_cell.length_c   1.000
_cell.angle_alpha   90.00
_cell.angle_beta   90.00
_cell.angle_gamma   90.00
#
_symmetry.space_group_name_H-M   'P 1'
#
loop_
_entity.id
_entity.type
_entity.pdbx_description
1 polymer ?
#
loop_
_entity_poly.entity_id
_entity_poly.type
_entity_poly.pdbx_seq_one_letter_code
_entity_poly.pdbx_strand_id
1 'polypeptide(L)'
;MSLRKARAAVASAPEVETVAEEVLGKGNAVDAVVAGVFAACALSPGVLLGPVQILVGGAGAGFLAIDGRVRQPGIGAPRPRGFMSAEEIPDAARVGVPWLPATMSAAIATMGMATFNQVLSPAVALAKGTPRAEVLKRIASRGPRALEEGALGVELLAAAGRPSGGLLTTDDLSSPRPEVQKAGRTTLVAGGLPRAREAASGKGRMTSLAAELRKKSAALEAEPRVLVTFPWTRIESDLPAPPAQGVDVARVRAVAAVDRNATFAVACWEEATDGLLIPELGLRAPFLAEPVRRGQTRIRPGEIRPAAAPVALVGAPGAPEILLCAFGASDAYAVLGQAIEGLITDERIEAHGESRLVALAHANGTASVLRG
;
A
#
# COMPACT_ATOMS: atom_id res chain seq x y z
N MET A 1 27.59 -14.47 19.93
CA MET A 1 27.53 -13.41 18.90
C MET A 1 26.18 -13.52 18.20
N SER A 2 25.27 -12.56 18.40
CA SER A 2 24.01 -12.51 17.66
C SER A 2 24.34 -12.27 16.18
N LEU A 3 23.94 -13.18 15.29
CA LEU A 3 24.07 -13.00 13.84
C LEU A 3 23.33 -11.72 13.46
N ARG A 4 24.04 -10.74 12.89
CA ARG A 4 23.41 -9.53 12.33
C ARG A 4 22.50 -9.98 11.19
N LYS A 5 21.20 -9.72 11.30
CA LYS A 5 20.26 -10.00 10.22
C LYS A 5 20.50 -8.97 9.10
N ALA A 6 20.90 -9.44 7.93
CA ALA A 6 21.06 -8.59 6.73
C ALA A 6 19.73 -8.37 5.98
N ARG A 7 18.62 -8.93 6.48
CA ARG A 7 17.29 -8.87 5.89
C ARG A 7 16.26 -8.77 7.00
N ALA A 8 15.16 -8.09 6.75
CA ALA A 8 14.03 -8.05 7.67
C ALA A 8 12.72 -7.91 6.92
N ALA A 9 11.66 -8.53 7.44
CA ALA A 9 10.30 -8.28 7.03
C ALA A 9 9.46 -7.95 8.28
N VAL A 10 8.35 -7.26 8.06
CA VAL A 10 7.42 -6.85 9.10
C VAL A 10 6.05 -6.67 8.47
N ALA A 11 5.00 -7.08 9.17
CA ALA A 11 3.64 -6.94 8.65
C ALA A 11 2.63 -6.55 9.72
N SER A 12 1.46 -6.14 9.25
CA SER A 12 0.31 -5.82 10.10
C SER A 12 -0.31 -7.02 10.82
N ALA A 13 -0.06 -8.24 10.32
CA ALA A 13 -0.51 -9.51 10.92
C ALA A 13 0.67 -10.50 11.05
N PRO A 14 0.80 -11.23 12.17
CA PRO A 14 1.91 -12.16 12.41
C PRO A 14 2.06 -13.27 11.36
N GLU A 15 0.95 -13.82 10.87
CA GLU A 15 0.93 -14.88 9.87
C GLU A 15 1.42 -14.36 8.50
N VAL A 16 1.09 -13.11 8.17
CA VAL A 16 1.58 -12.41 6.98
C VAL A 16 3.08 -12.15 7.09
N GLU A 17 3.53 -11.69 8.26
CA GLU A 17 4.95 -11.46 8.54
C GLU A 17 5.76 -12.75 8.40
N THR A 18 5.25 -13.86 8.94
CA THR A 18 5.90 -15.18 8.87
C THR A 18 6.11 -15.63 7.41
N VAL A 19 5.09 -15.48 6.55
CA VAL A 19 5.21 -15.81 5.12
C VAL A 19 6.21 -14.89 4.42
N ALA A 20 6.16 -13.59 4.70
CA ALA A 20 7.09 -12.63 4.12
C ALA A 20 8.54 -12.94 4.51
N GLU A 21 8.80 -13.26 5.79
CA GLU A 21 10.13 -13.66 6.26
C GLU A 21 10.62 -14.95 5.59
N GLU A 22 9.76 -15.97 5.44
CA GLU A 22 10.13 -17.22 4.79
C GLU A 22 10.55 -17.00 3.34
N VAL A 23 9.75 -16.25 2.59
CA VAL A 23 10.01 -15.94 1.18
C VAL A 23 11.23 -15.03 1.04
N LEU A 24 11.42 -14.06 1.93
CA LEU A 24 12.61 -13.20 1.97
C LEU A 24 13.90 -13.99 2.19
N GLY A 25 13.84 -15.14 2.87
CA GLY A 25 14.98 -16.05 3.03
C GLY A 25 15.50 -16.60 1.70
N LYS A 26 14.62 -16.81 0.73
CA LYS A 26 14.92 -17.45 -0.56
C LYS A 26 14.91 -16.48 -1.75
N GLY A 27 14.20 -15.36 -1.64
CA GLY A 27 14.04 -14.34 -2.67
C GLY A 27 14.52 -12.95 -2.23
N ASN A 28 13.84 -11.92 -2.72
CA ASN A 28 14.12 -10.52 -2.40
C ASN A 28 12.95 -9.82 -1.68
N ALA A 29 13.10 -8.51 -1.43
CA ALA A 29 12.08 -7.73 -0.73
C ALA A 29 10.73 -7.67 -1.46
N VAL A 30 10.74 -7.65 -2.80
CA VAL A 30 9.51 -7.63 -3.62
C VAL A 30 8.81 -8.98 -3.55
N ASP A 31 9.54 -10.09 -3.67
CA ASP A 31 8.98 -11.44 -3.51
C ASP A 31 8.31 -11.60 -2.14
N ALA A 32 8.97 -11.13 -1.08
CA ALA A 32 8.48 -11.20 0.29
C ALA A 32 7.18 -10.41 0.49
N VAL A 33 7.13 -9.18 -0.01
CA VAL A 33 5.95 -8.32 0.07
C VAL A 33 4.77 -8.91 -0.72
N VAL A 34 5.02 -9.39 -1.94
CA VAL A 34 3.98 -10.03 -2.76
C VAL A 34 3.44 -11.29 -2.08
N ALA A 35 4.31 -12.15 -1.54
CA ALA A 35 3.89 -13.33 -0.80
C ALA A 35 3.08 -12.98 0.45
N GLY A 36 3.49 -11.93 1.17
CA GLY A 36 2.76 -11.41 2.32
C GLY A 36 1.35 -10.94 1.95
N VAL A 37 1.18 -10.18 0.87
CA VAL A 37 -0.15 -9.75 0.41
C VAL A 37 -1.03 -10.95 0.05
N PHE A 38 -0.50 -11.97 -0.62
CA PHE A 38 -1.28 -13.19 -0.90
C PHE A 38 -1.59 -13.99 0.36
N ALA A 39 -0.72 -14.02 1.36
CA ALA A 39 -1.05 -14.57 2.67
C ALA A 39 -2.23 -13.83 3.31
N ALA A 40 -2.27 -12.49 3.21
CA ALA A 40 -3.42 -11.71 3.66
C ALA A 40 -4.71 -12.07 2.88
N CYS A 41 -4.60 -12.32 1.56
CA CYS A 41 -5.72 -12.81 0.73
C CYS A 41 -6.23 -14.21 1.17
N ALA A 42 -5.33 -15.07 1.67
CA ALA A 42 -5.71 -16.38 2.18
C ALA A 42 -6.48 -16.26 3.50
N LEU A 43 -6.03 -15.37 4.39
CA LEU A 43 -6.56 -15.19 5.74
C LEU A 43 -7.88 -14.43 5.75
N SER A 44 -8.02 -13.41 4.89
CA SER A 44 -9.18 -12.51 4.90
C SER A 44 -9.92 -12.47 3.56
N PRO A 45 -11.26 -12.60 3.56
CA PRO A 45 -12.06 -12.54 2.33
C PRO A 45 -12.01 -11.17 1.65
N GLY A 46 -11.71 -10.10 2.40
CA GLY A 46 -11.83 -8.72 1.94
C GLY A 46 -10.58 -8.14 1.26
N VAL A 47 -9.55 -8.94 0.99
CA VAL A 47 -8.26 -8.44 0.47
C VAL A 47 -8.14 -8.63 -1.04
N LEU A 48 -8.37 -9.85 -1.56
CA LEU A 48 -8.01 -10.21 -2.94
C LEU A 48 -8.66 -9.32 -4.03
N LEU A 49 -9.87 -8.83 -3.77
CA LEU A 49 -10.62 -7.96 -4.68
C LEU A 49 -10.46 -6.47 -4.37
N GLY A 50 -9.64 -6.13 -3.38
CA GLY A 50 -9.40 -4.78 -2.91
C GLY A 50 -8.22 -4.07 -3.58
N PRO A 51 -7.97 -2.83 -3.14
CA PRO A 51 -6.86 -2.04 -3.65
C PRO A 51 -5.54 -2.50 -3.03
N VAL A 52 -4.48 -2.41 -3.81
CA VAL A 52 -3.10 -2.60 -3.33
C VAL A 52 -2.19 -1.57 -3.99
N GLN A 53 -1.18 -1.11 -3.26
CA GLN A 53 -0.22 -0.13 -3.75
C GLN A 53 1.17 -0.57 -3.31
N ILE A 54 2.13 -0.68 -4.24
CA ILE A 54 3.50 -1.11 -3.92
C ILE A 54 4.51 0.02 -4.14
N LEU A 55 5.30 0.34 -3.12
CA LEU A 55 6.43 1.25 -3.21
C LEU A 55 7.73 0.46 -3.04
N VAL A 56 8.70 0.70 -3.92
CA VAL A 56 10.02 0.06 -3.88
C VAL A 56 11.09 1.13 -3.96
N GLY A 57 12.15 0.98 -3.18
CA GLY A 57 13.31 1.87 -3.20
C GLY A 57 14.61 1.15 -2.90
N GLY A 58 15.66 1.43 -3.66
CA GLY A 58 17.01 0.90 -3.41
C GLY A 58 18.01 1.45 -4.41
N ALA A 59 19.30 1.47 -4.06
CA ALA A 59 20.36 2.07 -4.89
C ALA A 59 20.44 1.47 -6.31
N GLY A 60 20.12 0.18 -6.47
CA GLY A 60 20.05 -0.49 -7.78
C GLY A 60 18.65 -0.57 -8.39
N ALA A 61 17.59 -0.53 -7.57
CA ALA A 61 16.20 -0.63 -8.03
C ALA A 61 15.62 0.73 -8.48
N GLY A 62 16.27 1.83 -8.11
CA GLY A 62 15.69 3.16 -8.19
C GLY A 62 14.53 3.30 -7.21
N PHE A 63 13.58 4.18 -7.53
CA PHE A 63 12.38 4.37 -6.72
C PHE A 63 11.15 4.24 -7.61
N LEU A 64 10.37 3.21 -7.35
CA LEU A 64 9.28 2.77 -8.21
C LEU A 64 8.00 2.61 -7.40
N ALA A 65 6.88 2.87 -8.06
CA ALA A 65 5.55 2.71 -7.54
C ALA A 65 4.72 1.88 -8.52
N ILE A 66 3.86 1.01 -8.00
CA ILE A 66 2.93 0.22 -8.81
C ILE A 66 1.51 0.41 -8.27
N ASP A 67 0.60 0.84 -9.14
CA ASP A 67 -0.79 1.14 -8.80
C ASP A 67 -1.68 -0.09 -9.02
N GLY A 68 -2.22 -0.63 -7.93
CA GLY A 68 -3.26 -1.66 -7.95
C GLY A 68 -4.54 -1.23 -7.27
N ARG A 69 -4.82 0.08 -7.24
CA ARG A 69 -6.07 0.61 -6.71
C ARG A 69 -7.24 0.10 -7.55
N VAL A 70 -8.40 -0.02 -6.93
CA VAL A 70 -9.63 -0.44 -7.60
C VAL A 70 -10.05 0.60 -8.64
N ARG A 71 -10.72 0.18 -9.71
CA ARG A 71 -11.27 1.09 -10.75
C ARG A 71 -12.79 1.14 -10.72
N GLN A 72 -13.34 2.24 -11.23
CA GLN A 72 -14.77 2.37 -11.48
C GLN A 72 -15.20 1.36 -12.58
N PRO A 73 -16.22 0.52 -12.35
CA PRO A 73 -16.69 -0.45 -13.34
C PRO A 73 -17.53 0.20 -14.45
N GLY A 74 -17.80 -0.58 -15.50
CA GLY A 74 -18.69 -0.24 -16.59
C GLY A 74 -17.98 0.00 -17.93
N ILE A 75 -16.75 -0.49 -18.11
CA ILE A 75 -16.07 -0.44 -19.41
C ILE A 75 -16.91 -1.25 -20.41
N GLY A 76 -17.16 -0.67 -21.59
CA GLY A 76 -18.00 -1.28 -22.63
C GLY A 76 -19.50 -1.32 -22.34
N ALA A 77 -19.94 -1.00 -21.11
CA ALA A 77 -21.35 -1.04 -20.76
C ALA A 77 -22.13 0.17 -21.31
N PRO A 78 -23.38 -0.02 -21.78
CA PRO A 78 -24.28 1.09 -22.06
C PRO A 78 -24.45 1.99 -20.83
N ARG A 79 -24.57 3.29 -21.04
CA ARG A 79 -24.78 4.24 -19.94
C ARG A 79 -26.07 3.90 -19.18
N PRO A 80 -26.00 3.58 -17.87
CA PRO A 80 -27.19 3.33 -17.09
C PRO A 80 -27.98 4.62 -16.88
N ARG A 81 -29.30 4.50 -16.65
CA ARG A 81 -30.18 5.64 -16.36
C ARG A 81 -29.81 6.34 -15.04
N GLY A 82 -29.18 5.61 -14.13
CA GLY A 82 -28.83 6.06 -12.80
C GLY A 82 -29.98 5.98 -11.81
N PHE A 83 -29.63 5.84 -10.53
CA PHE A 83 -30.55 5.73 -9.41
C PHE A 83 -31.11 7.09 -8.99
N MET A 84 -32.38 7.14 -8.57
CA MET A 84 -32.97 8.31 -7.92
C MET A 84 -32.50 8.42 -6.46
N SER A 85 -32.61 9.60 -5.84
CA SER A 85 -32.15 9.82 -4.45
C SER A 85 -32.89 8.95 -3.42
N ALA A 86 -34.15 8.61 -3.70
CA ALA A 86 -34.99 7.77 -2.84
C ALA A 86 -34.90 6.26 -3.17
N GLU A 87 -34.21 5.88 -4.26
CA GLU A 87 -34.05 4.47 -4.62
C GLU A 87 -32.96 3.84 -3.77
N GLU A 88 -33.22 2.63 -3.27
CA GLU A 88 -32.19 1.79 -2.68
C GLU A 88 -31.18 1.38 -3.75
N ILE A 89 -29.90 1.55 -3.46
CA ILE A 89 -28.82 1.21 -4.39
C ILE A 89 -28.36 -0.21 -4.07
N PRO A 90 -28.45 -1.15 -5.03
CA PRO A 90 -27.96 -2.51 -4.85
C PRO A 90 -26.48 -2.55 -4.49
N ASP A 91 -26.09 -3.46 -3.60
CA ASP A 91 -24.69 -3.66 -3.21
C ASP A 91 -23.77 -3.93 -4.41
N ALA A 92 -24.27 -4.66 -5.42
CA ALA A 92 -23.55 -4.93 -6.67
C ALA A 92 -23.13 -3.64 -7.41
N ALA A 93 -23.88 -2.54 -7.28
CA ALA A 93 -23.57 -1.27 -7.92
C ALA A 93 -22.39 -0.52 -7.26
N ARG A 94 -21.95 -0.98 -6.09
CA ARG A 94 -20.84 -0.41 -5.32
C ARG A 94 -19.54 -1.21 -5.47
N VAL A 95 -19.58 -2.38 -6.11
CA VAL A 95 -18.40 -3.21 -6.32
C VAL A 95 -17.50 -2.58 -7.38
N GLY A 96 -16.23 -2.37 -7.04
CA GLY A 96 -15.24 -1.88 -7.99
C GLY A 96 -14.48 -2.99 -8.72
N VAL A 97 -13.71 -2.60 -9.74
CA VAL A 97 -12.90 -3.51 -10.56
C VAL A 97 -11.60 -3.87 -9.83
N PRO A 98 -11.35 -5.16 -9.51
CA PRO A 98 -10.17 -5.58 -8.76
C PRO A 98 -8.90 -5.56 -9.64
N TRP A 99 -7.81 -4.98 -9.13
CA TRP A 99 -6.53 -4.92 -9.84
C TRP A 99 -5.39 -5.68 -9.12
N LEU A 100 -5.60 -6.10 -7.87
CA LEU A 100 -4.56 -6.65 -7.00
C LEU A 100 -3.76 -7.80 -7.62
N PRO A 101 -4.35 -8.89 -8.18
CA PRO A 101 -3.56 -9.99 -8.73
C PRO A 101 -2.68 -9.56 -9.91
N ALA A 102 -3.18 -8.66 -10.75
CA ALA A 102 -2.40 -8.12 -11.87
C ALA A 102 -1.23 -7.28 -11.36
N THR A 103 -1.47 -6.44 -10.35
CA THR A 103 -0.43 -5.60 -9.73
C THR A 103 0.67 -6.43 -9.07
N MET A 104 0.31 -7.50 -8.37
CA MET A 104 1.29 -8.45 -7.81
C MET A 104 2.10 -9.13 -8.90
N SER A 105 1.44 -9.55 -9.99
CA SER A 105 2.12 -10.16 -11.13
C SER A 105 3.09 -9.19 -11.80
N ALA A 106 2.71 -7.91 -11.95
CA ALA A 106 3.58 -6.87 -12.48
C ALA A 106 4.80 -6.63 -11.57
N ALA A 107 4.62 -6.63 -10.25
CA ALA A 107 5.70 -6.47 -9.30
C ALA A 107 6.75 -7.60 -9.41
N ILE A 108 6.29 -8.86 -9.45
CA ILE A 108 7.18 -10.02 -9.64
C ILE A 108 7.86 -9.97 -11.01
N ALA A 109 7.13 -9.65 -12.08
CA ALA A 109 7.72 -9.56 -13.41
C ALA A 109 8.78 -8.46 -13.54
N THR A 110 8.65 -7.37 -12.76
CA THR A 110 9.55 -6.21 -12.83
C THR A 110 10.80 -6.40 -11.97
N MET A 111 10.62 -6.92 -10.75
CA MET A 111 11.68 -6.90 -9.73
C MET A 111 11.76 -8.20 -8.92
N GLY A 112 10.91 -9.19 -9.14
CA GLY A 112 10.93 -10.45 -8.40
C GLY A 112 12.10 -11.34 -8.81
N MET A 113 12.57 -12.17 -7.88
CA MET A 113 13.49 -13.29 -8.16
C MET A 113 12.76 -14.63 -8.17
N ALA A 114 11.60 -14.70 -7.52
CA ALA A 114 10.76 -15.88 -7.51
C ALA A 114 9.74 -15.85 -8.65
N THR A 115 9.29 -17.03 -9.06
CA THR A 115 8.14 -17.16 -9.95
C THR A 115 6.84 -16.78 -9.23
N PHE A 116 5.83 -16.36 -9.99
CA PHE A 116 4.51 -16.02 -9.44
C PHE A 116 3.90 -17.18 -8.63
N ASN A 117 4.04 -18.42 -9.11
CA ASN A 117 3.56 -19.60 -8.38
C ASN A 117 4.30 -19.83 -7.05
N GLN A 118 5.62 -19.59 -7.00
CA GLN A 118 6.39 -19.73 -5.76
C GLN A 118 5.95 -18.75 -4.67
N VAL A 119 5.63 -17.50 -5.02
CA VAL A 119 5.16 -16.51 -4.04
C VAL A 119 3.70 -16.73 -3.62
N LEU A 120 2.86 -17.37 -4.44
CA LEU A 120 1.48 -17.75 -4.06
C LEU A 120 1.38 -19.05 -3.27
N SER A 121 2.36 -19.95 -3.38
CA SER A 121 2.29 -21.29 -2.77
C SER A 121 1.99 -21.27 -1.26
N PRO A 122 2.64 -20.41 -0.44
CA PRO A 122 2.31 -20.31 1.00
C PRO A 122 0.86 -19.89 1.25
N ALA A 123 0.32 -18.95 0.47
CA ALA A 123 -1.05 -18.50 0.59
C ALA A 123 -2.07 -19.59 0.26
N VAL A 124 -1.81 -20.39 -0.78
CA VAL A 124 -2.63 -21.57 -1.11
C VAL A 124 -2.66 -22.56 0.05
N ALA A 125 -1.52 -22.78 0.71
CA ALA A 125 -1.44 -23.66 1.87
C ALA A 125 -2.22 -23.10 3.07
N LEU A 126 -2.11 -21.80 3.35
CA LEU A 126 -2.85 -21.11 4.41
C LEU A 126 -4.37 -21.16 4.20
N ALA A 127 -4.83 -21.04 2.94
CA ALA A 127 -6.26 -21.06 2.62
C ALA A 127 -6.87 -22.47 2.61
N LYS A 128 -6.11 -23.54 2.87
CA LYS A 128 -6.54 -24.94 2.70
C LYS A 128 -7.86 -25.21 3.43
N GLY A 129 -8.79 -25.83 2.71
CA GLY A 129 -10.14 -26.14 3.22
C GLY A 129 -11.16 -25.02 3.04
N THR A 130 -10.77 -23.88 2.46
CA THR A 130 -11.69 -22.78 2.13
C THR A 130 -11.90 -22.67 0.60
N PRO A 131 -13.02 -22.08 0.13
CA PRO A 131 -13.19 -21.78 -1.30
C PRO A 131 -12.06 -20.91 -1.88
N ARG A 132 -11.48 -20.01 -1.07
CA ARG A 132 -10.36 -19.14 -1.48
C ARG A 132 -9.12 -19.92 -1.91
N ALA A 133 -8.87 -21.12 -1.37
CA ALA A 133 -7.72 -21.92 -1.82
C ALA A 133 -7.80 -22.25 -3.31
N GLU A 134 -8.99 -22.53 -3.82
CA GLU A 134 -9.18 -22.84 -5.24
C GLU A 134 -9.02 -21.59 -6.11
N VAL A 135 -9.52 -20.44 -5.63
CA VAL A 135 -9.26 -19.14 -6.28
C VAL A 135 -7.76 -18.88 -6.39
N LEU A 136 -7.03 -19.00 -5.28
CA LEU A 136 -5.59 -18.76 -5.23
C LEU A 136 -4.81 -19.74 -6.10
N LYS A 137 -5.20 -21.02 -6.15
CA LYS A 137 -4.59 -22.03 -7.06
C LYS A 137 -4.78 -21.66 -8.54
N ARG A 138 -5.96 -21.17 -8.91
CA ARG A 138 -6.23 -20.73 -10.29
C ARG A 138 -5.41 -19.51 -10.66
N ILE A 139 -5.30 -18.54 -9.77
CA ILE A 139 -4.41 -17.38 -9.96
C ILE A 139 -2.95 -17.81 -10.04
N ALA A 140 -2.51 -18.75 -9.21
CA ALA A 140 -1.12 -19.24 -9.23
C ALA A 140 -0.75 -19.96 -10.54
N SER A 141 -1.70 -20.69 -11.12
CA SER A 141 -1.51 -21.46 -12.35
C SER A 141 -1.73 -20.67 -13.64
N ARG A 142 -2.69 -19.73 -13.67
CA ARG A 142 -3.06 -18.97 -14.88
C ARG A 142 -2.65 -17.50 -14.82
N GLY A 143 -2.09 -17.05 -13.70
CA GLY A 143 -1.81 -15.65 -13.45
C GLY A 143 -3.08 -14.82 -13.26
N PRO A 144 -3.00 -13.48 -13.41
CA PRO A 144 -4.11 -12.58 -13.14
C PRO A 144 -5.32 -12.75 -14.07
N ARG A 145 -5.11 -13.32 -15.27
CA ARG A 145 -6.20 -13.64 -16.22
C ARG A 145 -7.17 -14.69 -15.69
N ALA A 146 -6.84 -15.38 -14.60
CA ALA A 146 -7.78 -16.24 -13.90
C ALA A 146 -9.08 -15.52 -13.50
N LEU A 147 -9.06 -14.19 -13.28
CA LEU A 147 -10.25 -13.40 -12.99
C LEU A 147 -11.11 -13.08 -14.23
N GLU A 148 -10.49 -13.03 -15.41
CA GLU A 148 -11.18 -12.83 -16.70
C GLU A 148 -11.89 -14.10 -17.15
N GLU A 149 -11.25 -15.26 -16.94
CA GLU A 149 -11.64 -16.52 -17.56
C GLU A 149 -12.33 -17.50 -16.61
N GLY A 150 -13.27 -18.28 -17.17
CA GLY A 150 -13.83 -19.46 -16.50
C GLY A 150 -14.67 -19.13 -15.27
N ALA A 151 -14.62 -20.01 -14.26
CA ALA A 151 -15.56 -19.96 -13.14
C ALA A 151 -15.41 -18.68 -12.29
N LEU A 152 -14.21 -18.12 -12.11
CA LEU A 152 -14.02 -16.95 -11.25
C LEU A 152 -14.69 -15.71 -11.83
N GLY A 153 -14.48 -15.45 -13.13
CA GLY A 153 -15.12 -14.34 -13.83
C GLY A 153 -16.63 -14.48 -13.87
N VAL A 154 -17.14 -15.70 -14.09
CA VAL A 154 -18.59 -15.98 -14.10
C VAL A 154 -19.24 -15.63 -12.75
N GLU A 155 -18.67 -16.09 -11.63
CA GLU A 155 -19.22 -15.77 -10.30
C GLU A 155 -19.13 -14.27 -9.98
N LEU A 156 -18.03 -13.61 -10.35
CA LEU A 156 -17.89 -12.16 -10.17
C LEU A 156 -18.94 -11.37 -10.97
N LEU A 157 -19.18 -11.75 -12.23
CA LEU A 157 -20.18 -11.09 -13.08
C LEU A 157 -21.61 -11.41 -12.66
N ALA A 158 -21.86 -12.61 -12.13
CA ALA A 158 -23.15 -12.95 -11.53
C ALA A 158 -23.42 -12.09 -10.30
N ALA A 159 -22.43 -11.91 -9.42
CA ALA A 159 -22.59 -11.14 -8.19
C ALA A 159 -22.63 -9.62 -8.41
N ALA A 160 -21.71 -9.07 -9.22
CA ALA A 160 -21.46 -7.64 -9.34
C ALA A 160 -21.74 -7.06 -10.74
N GLY A 161 -22.19 -7.88 -11.67
CA GLY A 161 -22.59 -7.45 -13.01
C GLY A 161 -24.02 -6.96 -13.09
N ARG A 162 -24.44 -6.67 -14.32
CA ARG A 162 -25.77 -6.11 -14.64
C ARG A 162 -26.96 -6.93 -14.13
N PRO A 163 -26.96 -8.28 -14.14
CA PRO A 163 -28.09 -9.07 -13.62
C PRO A 163 -28.43 -8.77 -12.15
N SER A 164 -27.43 -8.38 -11.37
CA SER A 164 -27.56 -8.06 -9.94
C SER A 164 -27.64 -6.56 -9.65
N GLY A 165 -27.81 -5.73 -10.69
CA GLY A 165 -27.87 -4.28 -10.57
C GLY A 165 -26.50 -3.59 -10.51
N GLY A 166 -25.41 -4.33 -10.69
CA GLY A 166 -24.06 -3.81 -10.76
C GLY A 166 -23.63 -3.41 -12.18
N LEU A 167 -22.38 -2.96 -12.31
CA LEU A 167 -21.81 -2.49 -13.58
C LEU A 167 -20.53 -3.22 -14.00
N LEU A 168 -20.09 -4.23 -13.24
CA LEU A 168 -18.90 -5.00 -13.60
C LEU A 168 -19.11 -5.71 -14.93
N THR A 169 -18.14 -5.61 -15.84
CA THR A 169 -18.15 -6.25 -17.16
C THR A 169 -16.94 -7.17 -17.37
N THR A 170 -17.00 -8.01 -18.40
CA THR A 170 -15.84 -8.79 -18.84
C THR A 170 -14.69 -7.87 -19.29
N ASP A 171 -15.01 -6.74 -19.91
CA ASP A 171 -14.01 -5.74 -20.31
C ASP A 171 -13.31 -5.15 -19.07
N ASP A 172 -14.04 -4.89 -17.98
CA ASP A 172 -13.44 -4.47 -16.71
C ASP A 172 -12.47 -5.51 -16.16
N LEU A 173 -12.82 -6.81 -16.21
CA LEU A 173 -11.96 -7.88 -15.70
C LEU A 173 -10.72 -8.15 -16.57
N SER A 174 -10.79 -7.82 -17.86
CA SER A 174 -9.64 -7.92 -18.79
C SER A 174 -8.80 -6.64 -18.88
N SER A 175 -9.31 -5.51 -18.35
CA SER A 175 -8.65 -4.20 -18.39
C SER A 175 -7.41 -4.02 -17.50
N PRO A 176 -7.12 -4.82 -16.44
CA PRO A 176 -5.98 -4.57 -15.59
C PRO A 176 -4.66 -4.51 -16.38
N ARG A 177 -4.03 -3.33 -16.36
CA ARG A 177 -2.70 -3.05 -16.91
C ARG A 177 -1.94 -2.18 -15.90
N PRO A 178 -1.49 -2.76 -14.78
CA PRO A 178 -0.77 -2.01 -13.76
C PRO A 178 0.49 -1.39 -14.34
N GLU A 179 0.67 -0.09 -14.12
CA GLU A 179 1.84 0.63 -14.58
C GLU A 179 2.90 0.65 -13.48
N VAL A 180 4.15 0.42 -13.88
CA VAL A 180 5.32 0.70 -13.04
C VAL A 180 5.74 2.13 -13.32
N GLN A 181 5.57 2.98 -12.32
CA GLN A 181 5.83 4.41 -12.42
C GLN A 181 7.01 4.79 -11.52
N LYS A 182 7.62 5.94 -11.79
CA LYS A 182 8.58 6.53 -10.86
C LYS A 182 7.83 6.99 -9.60
N ALA A 183 8.43 6.75 -8.44
CA ALA A 183 7.90 7.24 -7.18
C ALA A 183 7.94 8.78 -7.11
N GLY A 184 7.03 9.36 -6.32
CA GLY A 184 7.06 10.78 -5.98
C GLY A 184 8.25 11.08 -5.07
N ARG A 185 8.89 12.24 -5.25
CA ARG A 185 10.06 12.65 -4.47
C ARG A 185 9.91 14.10 -4.01
N THR A 186 10.10 14.32 -2.72
CA THR A 186 10.11 15.64 -2.10
C THR A 186 11.42 15.81 -1.36
N THR A 187 12.16 16.88 -1.66
CA THR A 187 13.39 17.20 -0.93
C THR A 187 13.03 17.74 0.45
N LEU A 188 13.58 17.14 1.49
CA LEU A 188 13.37 17.57 2.86
C LEU A 188 14.47 18.57 3.23
N VAL A 189 14.08 19.80 3.56
CA VAL A 189 15.03 20.85 3.97
C VAL A 189 15.06 20.93 5.49
N ALA A 190 16.23 20.67 6.08
CA ALA A 190 16.44 20.83 7.52
C ALA A 190 16.23 22.31 7.91
N GLY A 191 15.13 22.61 8.63
CA GLY A 191 14.85 23.94 9.19
C GLY A 191 13.71 24.75 8.54
N GLY A 192 12.89 24.15 7.66
CA GLY A 192 11.84 24.86 6.91
C GLY A 192 10.40 24.76 7.45
N LEU A 193 10.08 23.84 8.37
CA LEU A 193 8.72 23.73 8.89
C LEU A 193 8.49 24.82 9.96
N PRO A 194 7.45 25.68 9.81
CA PRO A 194 7.21 26.76 10.76
C PRO A 194 6.85 26.16 12.11
N ARG A 195 7.77 26.29 13.08
CA ARG A 195 7.51 25.97 14.48
C ARG A 195 6.23 26.68 14.90
N ALA A 196 5.18 25.91 15.18
CA ALA A 196 4.00 26.44 15.84
C ALA A 196 4.47 27.12 17.13
N ARG A 197 4.10 28.40 17.24
CA ARG A 197 4.46 29.35 18.31
C ARG A 197 4.59 28.70 19.69
N GLU A 198 5.82 28.61 20.20
CA GLU A 198 6.03 28.70 21.64
C GLU A 198 6.00 30.18 22.03
N ALA A 199 4.99 30.53 22.81
CA ALA A 199 4.84 31.83 23.42
C ALA A 199 6.01 32.09 24.39
N ALA A 200 6.44 33.35 24.40
CA ALA A 200 7.52 33.90 25.18
C ALA A 200 7.52 33.50 26.67
N SER A 201 8.64 32.93 27.10
CA SER A 201 9.19 32.97 28.47
C SER A 201 10.58 32.33 28.39
N GLY A 202 11.69 33.06 28.35
CA GLY A 202 12.17 33.88 29.45
C GLY A 202 13.51 33.31 29.96
N LYS A 203 14.61 33.96 29.58
CA LYS A 203 15.95 33.96 30.20
C LYS A 203 16.76 32.64 30.24
N GLY A 204 17.82 32.63 29.40
CA GLY A 204 19.17 32.28 29.86
C GLY A 204 19.81 31.01 29.27
N ARG A 205 20.69 31.19 28.27
CA ARG A 205 22.11 30.76 28.28
C ARG A 205 22.75 31.04 26.92
N MET A 206 23.82 31.84 26.93
CA MET A 206 24.81 31.88 25.85
C MET A 206 25.53 30.52 25.79
N THR A 207 24.94 29.54 25.12
CA THR A 207 25.70 28.45 24.52
C THR A 207 26.24 28.94 23.18
N SER A 208 27.53 28.71 22.94
CA SER A 208 28.37 29.47 22.03
C SER A 208 27.84 29.58 20.60
N LEU A 209 27.93 30.78 20.04
CA LEU A 209 27.76 31.08 18.61
C LEU A 209 28.55 30.09 17.73
N ALA A 210 29.67 29.55 18.22
CA ALA A 210 30.46 28.52 17.56
C ALA A 210 29.77 27.13 17.48
N ALA A 211 28.96 26.74 18.47
CA ALA A 211 28.14 25.52 18.39
C ALA A 211 26.98 25.70 17.40
N GLU A 212 26.40 26.90 17.38
CA GLU A 212 25.32 27.27 16.45
C GLU A 212 25.83 27.37 15.00
N LEU A 213 27.02 27.95 14.80
CA LEU A 213 27.71 27.99 13.50
C LEU A 213 28.20 26.61 13.06
N ARG A 214 28.68 25.73 13.96
CA ARG A 214 29.01 24.33 13.63
C ARG A 214 27.77 23.52 13.26
N LYS A 215 26.65 23.71 13.96
CA LYS A 215 25.37 23.07 13.62
C LYS A 215 24.84 23.57 12.27
N LYS A 216 25.00 24.87 11.97
CA LYS A 216 24.72 25.45 10.65
C LYS A 216 25.66 24.94 9.55
N SER A 217 26.97 24.84 9.80
CA SER A 217 27.93 24.28 8.84
C SER A 217 27.70 22.80 8.58
N ALA A 218 27.45 22.00 9.62
CA ALA A 218 27.11 20.58 9.45
C ALA A 218 25.77 20.39 8.72
N ALA A 219 24.78 21.26 8.95
CA ALA A 219 23.52 21.27 8.20
C ALA A 219 23.67 21.78 6.76
N LEU A 220 24.69 22.59 6.46
CA LEU A 220 25.06 23.04 5.11
C LEU A 220 25.86 21.97 4.34
N GLU A 221 26.56 21.06 5.06
CA GLU A 221 27.33 19.95 4.48
C GLU A 221 26.54 18.64 4.36
N ALA A 222 25.46 18.47 5.13
CA ALA A 222 24.62 17.28 5.03
C ALA A 222 23.87 17.27 3.69
N GLU A 223 24.01 16.20 2.91
CA GLU A 223 23.18 16.00 1.73
C GLU A 223 21.69 16.05 2.11
N PRO A 224 20.86 16.76 1.34
CA PRO A 224 19.45 16.87 1.65
C PRO A 224 18.81 15.48 1.57
N ARG A 225 18.07 15.11 2.63
CA ARG A 225 17.26 13.90 2.61
C ARG A 225 16.10 14.06 1.64
N VAL A 226 15.65 12.96 1.08
CA VAL A 226 14.45 12.90 0.25
C VAL A 226 13.38 12.07 0.95
N LEU A 227 12.16 12.56 0.87
CA LEU A 227 10.96 11.81 1.12
C LEU A 227 10.50 11.18 -0.20
N VAL A 228 10.30 9.86 -0.19
CA VAL A 228 9.79 9.14 -1.36
C VAL A 228 8.46 8.49 -1.02
N THR A 229 7.46 8.75 -1.85
CA THR A 229 6.08 8.29 -1.68
C THR A 229 5.52 7.77 -3.01
N PHE A 230 4.27 7.30 -3.02
CA PHE A 230 3.57 7.08 -4.29
C PHE A 230 3.44 8.40 -5.07
N PRO A 231 3.50 8.40 -6.41
CA PRO A 231 3.39 9.61 -7.22
C PRO A 231 2.00 10.24 -7.15
N TRP A 232 0.99 9.49 -6.72
CA TRP A 232 -0.37 9.97 -6.44
C TRP A 232 -0.63 10.24 -4.95
N THR A 233 0.42 10.25 -4.11
CA THR A 233 0.28 10.65 -2.70
C THR A 233 0.00 12.14 -2.64
N ARG A 234 -1.04 12.53 -1.90
CA ARG A 234 -1.26 13.93 -1.57
C ARG A 234 -0.19 14.36 -0.58
N ILE A 235 0.52 15.45 -0.89
CA ILE A 235 1.52 16.03 0.00
C ILE A 235 0.98 17.36 0.54
N GLU A 236 0.97 17.51 1.85
CA GLU A 236 0.60 18.75 2.55
C GLU A 236 1.73 19.13 3.51
N SER A 237 2.25 20.35 3.38
CA SER A 237 3.39 20.81 4.18
C SER A 237 4.56 19.82 4.18
N ASP A 238 4.90 19.30 2.98
CA ASP A 238 5.94 18.31 2.74
C ASP A 238 5.70 16.91 3.35
N LEU A 239 4.53 16.65 3.93
CA LEU A 239 4.18 15.37 4.54
C LEU A 239 3.06 14.64 3.77
N PRO A 240 3.02 13.28 3.83
CA PRO A 240 1.93 12.51 3.26
C PRO A 240 0.60 12.82 3.95
N ALA A 241 -0.45 13.01 3.15
CA ALA A 241 -1.81 13.26 3.62
C ALA A 241 -2.81 12.26 3.03
N PRO A 242 -3.99 12.09 3.67
CA PRO A 242 -5.05 11.22 3.14
C PRO A 242 -5.46 11.58 1.70
N PRO A 243 -5.73 10.58 0.84
CA PRO A 243 -5.94 10.80 -0.59
C PRO A 243 -7.26 11.51 -0.92
N ALA A 244 -8.30 11.30 -0.10
CA ALA A 244 -9.61 11.92 -0.26
C ALA A 244 -10.39 11.84 1.07
N GLN A 245 -11.42 12.67 1.20
CA GLN A 245 -12.39 12.54 2.28
C GLN A 245 -13.18 11.23 2.13
N GLY A 246 -13.49 10.57 3.25
CA GLY A 246 -14.29 9.33 3.27
C GLY A 246 -13.52 8.04 3.00
N VAL A 247 -12.22 8.09 2.73
CA VAL A 247 -11.37 6.89 2.69
C VAL A 247 -11.12 6.41 4.12
N ASP A 248 -11.47 5.15 4.39
CA ASP A 248 -11.29 4.54 5.71
C ASP A 248 -9.84 4.07 5.91
N VAL A 249 -9.03 4.96 6.47
CA VAL A 249 -7.61 4.70 6.75
C VAL A 249 -7.42 3.58 7.78
N ALA A 250 -8.39 3.32 8.67
CA ALA A 250 -8.26 2.29 9.71
C ALA A 250 -8.23 0.86 9.14
N ARG A 251 -8.74 0.67 7.91
CA ARG A 251 -8.70 -0.61 7.19
C ARG A 251 -7.38 -0.87 6.48
N VAL A 252 -6.48 0.13 6.44
CA VAL A 252 -5.18 -0.07 5.82
C VAL A 252 -4.39 -1.10 6.61
N ARG A 253 -3.73 -1.97 5.87
CA ARG A 253 -2.79 -2.97 6.31
C ARG A 253 -1.54 -2.86 5.44
N ALA A 254 -0.42 -3.32 5.97
CA ALA A 254 0.84 -3.30 5.25
C ALA A 254 1.69 -4.53 5.52
N VAL A 255 2.59 -4.77 4.59
CA VAL A 255 3.76 -5.65 4.71
C VAL A 255 4.93 -4.93 4.08
N ALA A 256 6.05 -4.88 4.80
CA ALA A 256 7.28 -4.26 4.35
C ALA A 256 8.44 -5.25 4.50
N ALA A 257 9.42 -5.13 3.61
CA ALA A 257 10.63 -5.93 3.65
C ALA A 257 11.84 -5.12 3.19
N VAL A 258 13.01 -5.48 3.70
CA VAL A 258 14.30 -5.04 3.21
C VAL A 258 15.21 -6.24 3.00
N ASP A 259 15.85 -6.31 1.83
CA ASP A 259 16.78 -7.38 1.48
C ASP A 259 18.24 -7.02 1.76
N ARG A 260 19.15 -7.97 1.47
CA ARG A 260 20.60 -7.83 1.69
C ARG A 260 21.27 -6.75 0.84
N ASN A 261 20.58 -6.28 -0.19
CA ASN A 261 21.08 -5.24 -1.10
C ASN A 261 20.55 -3.87 -0.71
N ALA A 262 19.94 -3.72 0.47
CA ALA A 262 19.23 -2.53 0.90
C ALA A 262 18.09 -2.12 -0.06
N THR A 263 17.45 -3.10 -0.71
CA THR A 263 16.22 -2.85 -1.46
C THR A 263 15.06 -2.96 -0.49
N PHE A 264 14.33 -1.88 -0.33
CA PHE A 264 13.11 -1.80 0.45
C PHE A 264 11.90 -1.99 -0.46
N ALA A 265 10.93 -2.76 -0.01
CA ALA A 265 9.63 -2.87 -0.63
C ALA A 265 8.54 -2.81 0.43
N VAL A 266 7.39 -2.25 0.07
CA VAL A 266 6.20 -2.24 0.92
C VAL A 266 4.96 -2.26 0.06
N ALA A 267 3.99 -3.09 0.46
CA ALA A 267 2.64 -3.05 -0.07
C ALA A 267 1.68 -2.57 1.01
N CYS A 268 0.82 -1.62 0.64
CA CYS A 268 -0.34 -1.23 1.42
C CYS A 268 -1.59 -1.76 0.73
N TRP A 269 -2.52 -2.33 1.48
CA TRP A 269 -3.84 -2.74 1.00
C TRP A 269 -4.93 -2.34 1.99
N GLU A 270 -6.17 -2.32 1.53
CA GLU A 270 -7.33 -2.16 2.40
C GLU A 270 -7.97 -3.52 2.65
N GLU A 271 -8.19 -3.85 3.92
CA GLU A 271 -8.94 -5.04 4.31
C GLU A 271 -10.43 -4.68 4.44
N ALA A 272 -11.22 -5.08 3.44
CA ALA A 272 -12.63 -4.75 3.42
C ALA A 272 -13.43 -5.56 4.46
N THR A 273 -13.94 -4.88 5.49
CA THR A 273 -14.93 -5.45 6.41
C THR A 273 -16.35 -5.38 5.85
N ASP A 274 -16.65 -4.31 5.11
CA ASP A 274 -17.89 -4.13 4.35
C ASP A 274 -17.69 -4.46 2.87
N GLY A 275 -18.72 -4.98 2.23
CA GLY A 275 -18.69 -5.35 0.82
C GLY A 275 -19.63 -6.51 0.50
N LEU A 276 -19.78 -6.78 -0.79
CA LEU A 276 -20.60 -7.87 -1.30
C LEU A 276 -19.86 -9.20 -1.09
N LEU A 277 -20.41 -10.08 -0.25
CA LEU A 277 -19.88 -11.43 -0.07
C LEU A 277 -20.22 -12.26 -1.32
N ILE A 278 -19.24 -13.03 -1.80
CA ILE A 278 -19.36 -13.98 -2.91
C ILE A 278 -19.03 -15.37 -2.33
N PRO A 279 -20.01 -16.07 -1.74
CA PRO A 279 -19.80 -17.31 -0.99
C PRO A 279 -19.06 -18.40 -1.79
N GLU A 280 -19.39 -18.53 -3.06
CA GLU A 280 -18.84 -19.51 -4.00
C GLU A 280 -17.31 -19.35 -4.16
N LEU A 281 -16.82 -18.12 -4.00
CA LEU A 281 -15.39 -17.82 -4.05
C LEU A 281 -14.76 -17.68 -2.66
N GLY A 282 -15.58 -17.57 -1.60
CA GLY A 282 -15.13 -17.24 -0.24
C GLY A 282 -14.50 -15.85 -0.14
N LEU A 283 -14.89 -14.93 -1.03
CA LEU A 283 -14.35 -13.58 -1.16
C LEU A 283 -15.39 -12.52 -0.79
N ARG A 284 -14.91 -11.32 -0.47
CA ARG A 284 -15.73 -10.12 -0.31
C ARG A 284 -15.24 -9.06 -1.29
N ALA A 285 -16.14 -8.59 -2.15
CA ALA A 285 -15.87 -7.51 -3.08
C ALA A 285 -16.14 -6.15 -2.40
N PRO A 286 -15.14 -5.26 -2.29
CA PRO A 286 -15.30 -4.03 -1.53
C PRO A 286 -16.18 -3.00 -2.24
N PHE A 287 -16.86 -2.19 -1.43
CA PHE A 287 -17.72 -1.09 -1.91
C PHE A 287 -16.91 0.16 -2.24
N LEU A 288 -16.14 0.10 -3.32
CA LEU A 288 -15.26 1.19 -3.76
C LEU A 288 -15.71 1.88 -5.05
N ALA A 289 -16.70 1.35 -5.77
CA ALA A 289 -17.29 2.01 -6.92
C ALA A 289 -18.34 3.04 -6.50
N GLU A 290 -18.45 4.12 -7.27
CA GLU A 290 -19.52 5.09 -7.12
C GLU A 290 -20.73 4.68 -7.97
N PRO A 291 -21.90 4.44 -7.37
CA PRO A 291 -23.12 4.16 -8.11
C PRO A 291 -23.53 5.37 -8.97
N VAL A 292 -24.04 5.11 -10.18
CA VAL A 292 -24.51 6.19 -11.05
C VAL A 292 -25.83 6.74 -10.52
N ARG A 293 -25.87 8.03 -10.18
CA ARG A 293 -27.09 8.72 -9.70
C ARG A 293 -27.63 9.69 -10.75
N ARG A 294 -28.95 9.87 -10.80
CA ARG A 294 -29.59 10.85 -11.71
C ARG A 294 -29.22 12.27 -11.29
N GLY A 295 -28.94 13.12 -12.29
CA GLY A 295 -28.56 14.51 -12.07
C GLY A 295 -27.15 14.71 -11.52
N GLN A 296 -26.38 13.64 -11.29
CA GLN A 296 -24.98 13.72 -10.86
C GLN A 296 -24.05 13.27 -11.98
N THR A 297 -22.88 13.93 -12.07
CA THR A 297 -21.83 13.51 -13.00
C THR A 297 -21.31 12.15 -12.57
N ARG A 298 -21.46 11.14 -13.42
CA ARG A 298 -20.90 9.82 -13.16
C ARG A 298 -19.37 9.87 -13.20
N ILE A 299 -18.75 9.05 -12.35
CA ILE A 299 -17.34 8.71 -12.46
C ILE A 299 -17.14 7.88 -13.73
N ARG A 300 -16.05 8.14 -14.47
CA ARG A 300 -15.84 7.46 -15.75
C ARG A 300 -15.44 6.01 -15.49
N PRO A 301 -15.97 5.03 -16.24
CA PRO A 301 -15.47 3.66 -16.17
C PRO A 301 -13.94 3.61 -16.41
N GLY A 302 -13.25 2.75 -15.67
CA GLY A 302 -11.79 2.64 -15.65
C GLY A 302 -11.08 3.69 -14.77
N GLU A 303 -11.79 4.70 -14.27
CA GLU A 303 -11.21 5.74 -13.42
C GLU A 303 -10.77 5.16 -12.07
N ILE A 304 -9.64 5.64 -11.57
CA ILE A 304 -9.03 5.14 -10.33
C ILE A 304 -9.86 5.55 -9.12
N ARG A 305 -10.10 4.59 -8.21
CA ARG A 305 -10.75 4.87 -6.93
C ARG A 305 -9.67 5.23 -5.88
N PRO A 306 -9.89 6.26 -5.05
CA PRO A 306 -8.97 6.60 -3.97
C PRO A 306 -8.77 5.41 -3.03
N ALA A 307 -7.54 5.22 -2.55
CA ALA A 307 -7.21 4.21 -1.55
C ALA A 307 -6.06 4.72 -0.68
N ALA A 308 -6.12 4.47 0.62
CA ALA A 308 -5.12 4.95 1.56
C ALA A 308 -3.83 4.12 1.52
N ALA A 309 -2.71 4.81 1.73
CA ALA A 309 -1.36 4.26 1.66
C ALA A 309 -0.38 5.14 2.49
N PRO A 310 -0.56 5.22 3.82
CA PRO A 310 0.36 5.88 4.76
C PRO A 310 1.73 5.19 4.82
N VAL A 311 2.57 5.47 3.84
CA VAL A 311 3.93 4.94 3.75
C VAL A 311 4.89 5.96 3.14
N ALA A 312 6.15 5.89 3.55
CA ALA A 312 7.22 6.66 2.95
C ALA A 312 8.57 5.94 3.07
N LEU A 313 9.48 6.27 2.16
CA LEU A 313 10.90 6.02 2.32
C LEU A 313 11.61 7.35 2.59
N VAL A 314 12.59 7.34 3.48
CA VAL A 314 13.42 8.50 3.84
C VAL A 314 14.89 8.11 3.74
N GLY A 315 15.72 8.97 3.15
CA GLY A 315 17.15 8.75 3.05
C GLY A 315 17.83 9.71 2.06
N ALA A 316 19.00 9.34 1.57
CA ALA A 316 19.72 10.08 0.55
C ALA A 316 19.00 10.03 -0.82
N PRO A 317 19.24 11.00 -1.74
CA PRO A 317 18.58 11.06 -3.05
C PRO A 317 18.70 9.79 -3.90
N GLY A 318 19.76 9.02 -3.72
CA GLY A 318 20.05 7.77 -4.43
C GLY A 318 19.78 6.49 -3.64
N ALA A 319 19.58 6.56 -2.33
CA ALA A 319 19.49 5.37 -1.48
C ALA A 319 18.58 5.63 -0.27
N PRO A 320 17.43 4.94 -0.16
CA PRO A 320 16.63 5.02 1.06
C PRO A 320 17.39 4.38 2.22
N GLU A 321 17.25 4.99 3.40
CA GLU A 321 17.86 4.49 4.64
C GLU A 321 16.81 3.81 5.52
N ILE A 322 15.60 4.38 5.50
CA ILE A 322 14.49 4.01 6.36
C ILE A 322 13.20 3.95 5.54
N LEU A 323 12.40 2.92 5.79
CA LEU A 323 11.01 2.80 5.38
C LEU A 323 10.12 2.99 6.60
N LEU A 324 9.12 3.86 6.48
CA LEU A 324 8.11 4.10 7.51
C LEU A 324 6.73 3.73 6.97
N CYS A 325 5.95 3.00 7.75
CA CYS A 325 4.56 2.70 7.43
C CYS A 325 3.71 2.72 8.71
N ALA A 326 2.55 3.36 8.65
CA ALA A 326 1.57 3.38 9.74
C ALA A 326 0.27 2.71 9.29
N PHE A 327 -0.41 1.95 10.16
CA PHE A 327 -1.65 1.26 9.77
C PHE A 327 -2.51 0.88 10.98
N GLY A 328 -3.75 0.46 10.71
CA GLY A 328 -4.64 -0.13 11.71
C GLY A 328 -5.58 0.84 12.44
N ALA A 329 -5.39 2.16 12.29
CA ALA A 329 -6.33 3.16 12.81
C ALA A 329 -6.44 4.38 11.87
N SER A 330 -7.41 5.25 12.15
CA SER A 330 -7.75 6.39 11.28
C SER A 330 -6.71 7.50 11.29
N ASP A 331 -5.86 7.55 12.30
CA ASP A 331 -4.81 8.54 12.50
C ASP A 331 -3.45 8.18 11.84
N ALA A 332 -3.41 7.15 10.98
CA ALA A 332 -2.16 6.62 10.43
C ALA A 332 -1.31 7.65 9.69
N TYR A 333 -1.93 8.58 8.96
CA TYR A 333 -1.20 9.68 8.31
C TYR A 333 -0.60 10.68 9.30
N ALA A 334 -1.28 10.94 10.43
CA ALA A 334 -0.75 11.81 11.48
C ALA A 334 0.44 11.14 12.20
N VAL A 335 0.32 9.85 12.52
CA VAL A 335 1.40 9.05 13.11
C VAL A 335 2.61 8.99 12.17
N LEU A 336 2.39 8.77 10.87
CA LEU A 336 3.44 8.79 9.86
C LEU A 336 4.11 10.16 9.77
N GLY A 337 3.34 11.25 9.78
CA GLY A 337 3.84 12.62 9.75
C GLY A 337 4.76 12.92 10.93
N GLN A 338 4.32 12.61 12.16
CA GLN A 338 5.13 12.76 13.38
C GLN A 338 6.45 11.98 13.30
N ALA A 339 6.39 10.73 12.82
CA ALA A 339 7.58 9.89 12.66
C ALA A 339 8.59 10.48 11.65
N ILE A 340 8.11 11.01 10.52
CA ILE A 340 8.95 11.68 9.52
C ILE A 340 9.55 12.95 10.10
N GLU A 341 8.75 13.78 10.76
CA GLU A 341 9.22 15.02 11.39
C GLU A 341 10.31 14.74 12.42
N GLY A 342 10.05 13.84 13.39
CA GLY A 342 11.03 13.47 14.41
C GLY A 342 12.33 12.91 13.82
N LEU A 343 12.23 12.14 12.73
CA LEU A 343 13.40 11.58 12.04
C LEU A 343 14.24 12.68 11.39
N ILE A 344 13.60 13.74 10.88
CA ILE A 344 14.28 14.88 10.25
C ILE A 344 14.86 15.83 11.30
N THR A 345 14.15 16.08 12.40
CA THR A 345 14.54 17.08 13.40
C THR A 345 15.55 16.56 14.40
N ASP A 346 15.33 15.34 14.90
CA ASP A 346 16.01 14.82 16.09
C ASP A 346 16.66 13.45 15.84
N GLU A 347 16.61 12.94 14.61
CA GLU A 347 17.07 11.60 14.23
C GLU A 347 16.39 10.48 15.05
N ARG A 348 15.14 10.71 15.47
CA ARG A 348 14.35 9.78 16.27
C ARG A 348 13.04 9.44 15.58
N ILE A 349 12.63 8.19 15.71
CA ILE A 349 11.31 7.75 15.25
C ILE A 349 10.43 7.69 16.48
N GLU A 350 9.70 8.78 16.71
CA GLU A 350 8.72 8.91 17.78
C GLU A 350 7.40 9.35 17.15
N ALA A 351 6.31 8.67 17.50
CA ALA A 351 4.97 9.04 17.09
C ALA A 351 3.97 8.57 18.14
N HIS A 352 2.89 9.32 18.29
CA HIS A 352 1.80 9.00 19.21
C HIS A 352 0.49 8.89 18.45
N GLY A 353 -0.26 7.83 18.71
CA GLY A 353 -1.54 7.56 18.10
C GLY A 353 -2.05 6.15 18.38
N GLU A 354 -3.21 5.83 17.83
CA GLU A 354 -3.79 4.48 17.86
C GLU A 354 -3.23 3.59 16.74
N SER A 355 -2.78 4.21 15.64
CA SER A 355 -2.15 3.48 14.54
C SER A 355 -0.82 2.88 14.96
N ARG A 356 -0.57 1.66 14.49
CA ARG A 356 0.73 1.01 14.67
C ARG A 356 1.72 1.62 13.69
N LEU A 357 2.87 2.04 14.20
CA LEU A 357 3.98 2.50 13.38
C LEU A 357 5.02 1.39 13.26
N VAL A 358 5.52 1.21 12.04
CA VAL A 358 6.61 0.30 11.75
C VAL A 358 7.68 1.03 10.97
N ALA A 359 8.93 0.85 11.38
CA ALA A 359 10.08 1.28 10.61
C ALA A 359 11.00 0.10 10.27
N LEU A 360 11.46 0.05 9.02
CA LEU A 360 12.57 -0.79 8.60
C LEU A 360 13.76 0.12 8.29
N ALA A 361 14.91 -0.19 8.87
CA ALA A 361 16.16 0.49 8.56
C ALA A 361 17.18 -0.52 8.04
N HIS A 362 18.05 -0.07 7.13
CA HIS A 362 19.19 -0.88 6.68
C HIS A 362 20.46 -0.05 6.67
N ALA A 363 21.32 -0.27 7.68
CA ALA A 363 22.57 0.46 7.85
C ALA A 363 23.73 -0.52 8.04
N ASN A 364 24.86 -0.28 7.36
CA ASN A 364 26.09 -1.07 7.52
C ASN A 364 25.86 -2.59 7.39
N GLY A 365 25.04 -3.00 6.42
CA GLY A 365 24.71 -4.42 6.17
C GLY A 365 23.80 -5.05 7.23
N THR A 366 23.16 -4.25 8.09
CA THR A 366 22.26 -4.73 9.14
C THR A 366 20.87 -4.15 8.93
N ALA A 367 19.88 -5.04 8.85
CA ALA A 367 18.47 -4.69 8.83
C ALA A 367 17.92 -4.65 10.27
N SER A 368 17.12 -3.64 10.58
CA SER A 368 16.46 -3.48 11.89
C SER A 368 14.98 -3.19 11.71
N VAL A 369 14.16 -3.74 12.59
CA VAL A 369 12.72 -3.47 12.68
C VAL A 369 12.45 -2.68 13.96
N LEU A 370 11.80 -1.54 13.84
CA LEU A 370 11.30 -0.75 14.96
C LEU A 370 9.77 -0.79 14.92
N ARG A 371 9.15 -1.05 16.07
CA ARG A 371 7.69 -1.06 16.24
C ARG A 371 7.35 0.00 17.29
N GLY A 372 6.50 0.94 16.91
CA GLY A 372 6.00 2.04 17.75
C GLY A 372 4.59 1.78 18.25
#